data_AF-A0A0L7KR16-F1
#
_entry.id   AF-A0A0L7KR16-F1
#
_cell.length_a   1.000
_cell.length_b   1.000
_cell.length_c   1.000
_cell.angle_alpha   90.00
_cell.angle_beta   90.00
_cell.angle_gamma   90.00
#
_symmetry.space_group_name_H-M   'P 1'
#
loop_
_entity.id
_entity.type
_entity.pdbx_description
1 polymer ?
#
loop_
_entity_poly.entity_id
_entity_poly.type
_entity_poly.pdbx_seq_one_letter_code
_entity_poly.pdbx_strand_id
1 'polypeptide(L)'
;MDRKKIIRKSIKLLIPLLVEELTELLAQEKSRVWTRPWILRRPELGATNTIFSELQLEDPDEFRALLRMTVENFNTLLENITSMIQREDTVLREAIPARTKLQVALCYIVTGISYKLEIP
;
A
#
# COMPACT_ATOMS: atom_id res chain seq x y z
N MET A 1 -57.91 8.68 15.64
CA MET A 1 -56.50 8.31 15.89
C MET A 1 -55.84 7.99 14.55
N ASP A 2 -54.96 8.86 14.06
CA ASP A 2 -54.43 8.75 12.68
C ASP A 2 -53.49 7.55 12.51
N ARG A 3 -53.95 6.49 11.83
CA ARG A 3 -53.13 5.30 11.47
C ARG A 3 -51.79 5.68 10.85
N LYS A 4 -51.73 6.76 10.07
CA LYS A 4 -50.50 7.30 9.46
C LYS A 4 -49.46 7.77 10.49
N LYS A 5 -49.89 8.31 11.65
CA LYS A 5 -48.99 8.72 12.74
C LYS A 5 -48.38 7.51 13.46
N ILE A 6 -49.17 6.46 13.64
CA ILE A 6 -48.71 5.19 14.22
C ILE A 6 -47.66 4.57 13.30
N ILE A 7 -47.96 4.45 11.99
CA ILE A 7 -47.03 3.90 11.00
C ILE A 7 -45.73 4.70 10.95
N ARG A 8 -45.77 6.05 10.93
CA ARG A 8 -44.56 6.88 10.98
C ARG A 8 -43.74 6.65 12.25
N LYS A 9 -44.40 6.54 13.40
CA LYS A 9 -43.72 6.29 14.68
C LYS A 9 -43.06 4.91 14.69
N SER A 10 -43.75 3.89 14.18
CA SER A 10 -43.22 2.54 14.02
C SER A 10 -42.03 2.51 13.07
N ILE A 11 -42.12 3.14 11.89
CA ILE A 11 -41.00 3.24 10.93
C ILE A 11 -39.79 3.92 11.57
N LYS A 12 -40.01 5.00 12.33
CA LYS A 12 -38.94 5.76 13.00
C LYS A 12 -38.22 4.94 14.08
N LEU A 13 -38.88 3.94 14.65
CA LEU A 13 -38.30 3.00 15.63
C LEU A 13 -37.66 1.79 14.96
N LEU A 14 -38.24 1.32 13.85
CA LEU A 14 -37.83 0.08 13.19
C LEU A 14 -36.59 0.29 12.29
N ILE A 15 -36.44 1.47 11.68
CA ILE A 15 -35.25 1.83 10.90
C ILE A 15 -33.96 1.75 11.74
N PRO A 16 -33.82 2.44 12.89
CA PRO A 16 -32.58 2.38 13.66
C PRO A 16 -32.28 0.96 14.17
N LEU A 17 -33.32 0.20 14.55
CA LEU A 17 -33.17 -1.19 14.98
C LEU A 17 -32.64 -2.09 13.85
N LEU A 18 -33.14 -1.92 12.63
CA LEU A 18 -32.63 -2.64 11.46
C LEU A 18 -31.21 -2.19 11.08
N VAL A 19 -30.90 -0.90 11.20
CA VAL A 19 -29.54 -0.39 10.93
C VAL A 19 -28.55 -1.00 11.91
N GLU A 20 -28.89 -1.06 13.21
CA GLU A 20 -28.06 -1.67 14.25
C GLU A 20 -27.81 -3.15 13.98
N GLU A 21 -28.86 -3.94 13.72
CA GLU A 21 -28.75 -5.36 13.36
C GLU A 21 -27.88 -5.58 12.11
N LEU A 22 -28.08 -4.77 11.07
CA LEU A 22 -27.28 -4.86 9.83
C LEU A 22 -25.83 -4.48 10.07
N THR A 23 -25.55 -3.48 10.93
CA THR A 23 -24.16 -3.11 11.27
C THR A 23 -23.44 -4.20 12.05
N GLU A 24 -24.13 -4.91 12.95
CA GLU A 24 -23.56 -6.03 13.69
C GLU A 24 -23.25 -7.22 12.77
N LEU A 25 -24.14 -7.54 11.83
CA LEU A 25 -23.91 -8.59 10.84
C LEU A 25 -22.71 -8.28 9.94
N LEU A 26 -22.56 -7.03 9.49
CA LEU A 26 -21.41 -6.59 8.70
C LEU A 26 -20.10 -6.58 9.51
N ALA A 27 -20.15 -6.30 10.82
CA ALA A 27 -18.98 -6.31 11.68
C ALA A 27 -18.49 -7.73 12.02
N GLN A 28 -19.39 -8.72 12.02
CA GLN A 28 -19.04 -10.13 12.23
C GLN A 28 -18.33 -10.77 11.03
N GLU A 29 -18.54 -10.23 9.83
CA GLU A 29 -17.72 -10.63 8.68
C GLU A 29 -16.29 -10.14 8.89
N LYS A 30 -15.37 -11.08 9.14
CA LYS A 30 -13.93 -10.81 9.11
C LYS A 30 -13.55 -10.35 7.70
N SER A 31 -13.61 -9.04 7.47
CA SER A 31 -13.17 -8.47 6.20
C SER A 31 -11.71 -8.85 5.99
N ARG A 32 -11.41 -9.47 4.84
CA ARG A 32 -10.03 -9.71 4.44
C ARG A 32 -9.38 -8.34 4.28
N VAL A 33 -8.38 -8.04 5.11
CA VAL A 33 -7.62 -6.80 4.99
C VAL A 33 -6.88 -6.81 3.65
N TRP A 34 -7.38 -6.03 2.68
CA TRP A 34 -6.82 -5.94 1.33
C TRP A 34 -5.42 -5.33 1.32
N THR A 35 -5.17 -4.31 2.14
CA THR A 35 -3.86 -3.66 2.29
C THR A 35 -3.68 -3.21 3.74
N ARG A 36 -2.50 -3.44 4.30
CA ARG A 36 -2.19 -3.03 5.68
C ARG A 36 -2.02 -1.51 5.75
N PRO A 37 -2.49 -0.82 6.81
CA PRO A 37 -2.40 0.64 6.91
C PRO A 37 -0.98 1.20 6.84
N TRP A 38 0.04 0.43 7.26
CA TRP A 38 1.44 0.86 7.15
C TRP A 38 1.96 0.82 5.70
N ILE A 39 1.42 -0.03 4.83
CA ILE A 39 1.76 -0.07 3.40
C ILE A 39 1.22 1.18 2.68
N LEU A 40 0.07 1.70 3.14
CA LEU A 40 -0.51 2.94 2.60
C LEU A 40 0.35 4.17 2.91
N ARG A 41 1.15 4.12 3.98
CA ARG A 41 2.10 5.19 4.36
C ARG A 41 3.42 5.16 3.57
N ARG A 42 3.55 4.29 2.57
CA ARG A 42 4.75 4.19 1.71
C ARG A 42 5.18 5.51 1.03
N PRO A 43 4.30 6.46 0.66
CA PRO A 43 4.77 7.69 0.01
C PRO A 43 5.59 8.56 0.96
N GLU A 44 5.29 8.50 2.26
CA GLU A 44 5.94 9.29 3.31
C GLU A 44 7.07 8.51 4.00
N LEU A 45 6.82 7.24 4.32
CA LEU A 45 7.71 6.42 5.15
C LEU A 45 8.44 5.32 4.36
N GLY A 46 8.23 5.25 3.04
CA GLY A 46 8.83 4.22 2.21
C GLY A 46 10.31 4.48 1.93
N ALA A 47 11.11 3.43 1.96
CA ALA A 47 12.56 3.48 1.77
C ALA A 47 12.98 4.23 0.49
N THR A 48 12.20 4.15 -0.59
CA THR A 48 12.48 4.88 -1.85
C THR A 48 12.57 6.38 -1.64
N ASN A 49 11.62 6.95 -0.89
CA ASN A 49 11.49 8.40 -0.70
C ASN A 49 12.27 8.91 0.52
N THR A 50 12.69 8.00 1.40
CA THR A 50 13.55 8.30 2.55
C THR A 50 14.99 7.90 2.24
N ILE A 51 15.43 6.74 2.73
CA ILE A 51 16.83 6.31 2.72
C ILE A 51 17.46 6.30 1.32
N PHE A 52 16.76 5.83 0.28
CA PHE A 52 17.36 5.83 -1.06
C PHE A 52 17.52 7.22 -1.66
N SER A 53 16.68 8.18 -1.26
CA SER A 53 16.80 9.57 -1.70
C SER A 53 17.93 10.27 -0.95
N GLU A 54 18.07 10.01 0.36
CA GLU A 54 19.17 10.49 1.19
C GLU A 54 20.52 9.93 0.70
N LEU A 55 20.62 8.62 0.47
CA LEU A 55 21.84 7.97 -0.02
C LEU A 55 22.28 8.50 -1.39
N GLN A 56 21.34 8.79 -2.30
CA GLN A 56 21.71 9.38 -3.60
C GLN A 56 22.38 10.75 -3.47
N LEU A 57 22.08 11.51 -2.42
CA LEU A 57 22.58 12.86 -2.21
C LEU A 57 23.81 12.89 -1.29
N GLU A 58 23.78 12.11 -0.21
CA GLU A 58 24.77 12.17 0.86
C GLU A 58 25.84 11.08 0.76
N ASP A 59 25.50 9.87 0.26
CA ASP A 59 26.42 8.73 0.21
C ASP A 59 26.18 7.80 -1.02
N PRO A 60 26.72 8.18 -2.19
CA PRO A 60 26.61 7.40 -3.41
C PRO A 60 27.31 6.04 -3.34
N ASP A 61 28.30 5.88 -2.46
CA ASP A 61 29.06 4.64 -2.31
C ASP A 61 28.21 3.56 -1.62
N GLU A 62 27.46 3.94 -0.58
CA GLU A 62 26.52 3.04 0.08
C GLU A 62 25.33 2.69 -0.84
N PHE A 63 24.83 3.65 -1.64
CA PHE A 63 23.86 3.35 -2.69
C PHE A 63 24.38 2.28 -3.67
N ARG A 64 25.64 2.42 -4.08
CA ARG A 64 26.32 1.44 -4.94
C ARG A 64 26.53 0.11 -4.24
N ALA A 65 26.76 0.08 -2.94
CA ALA A 65 26.89 -1.16 -2.17
C ALA A 65 25.55 -1.95 -2.15
N LEU A 66 24.43 -1.25 -1.92
CA LEU A 66 23.10 -1.85 -1.81
C LEU A 66 22.54 -2.36 -3.14
N LEU A 67 22.81 -1.65 -4.24
CA LEU A 67 22.23 -1.94 -5.56
C LEU A 67 23.25 -2.49 -6.57
N ARG A 68 24.54 -2.53 -6.22
CA ARG A 68 25.67 -2.91 -7.09
C ARG A 68 25.76 -2.12 -8.39
N MET A 69 25.20 -0.91 -8.41
CA MET A 69 25.22 0.01 -9.56
C MET A 69 25.26 1.46 -9.10
N THR A 70 25.80 2.35 -9.95
CA THR A 70 25.73 3.79 -9.68
C THR A 70 24.32 4.33 -9.92
N VAL A 71 24.07 5.55 -9.46
CA VAL A 71 22.78 6.23 -9.62
C VAL A 71 22.43 6.42 -11.11
N GLU A 72 23.41 6.74 -11.94
CA GLU A 72 23.25 6.94 -13.39
C GLU A 72 22.87 5.64 -14.08
N ASN A 73 23.56 4.55 -13.76
CA ASN A 73 23.25 3.22 -14.30
C ASN A 73 21.87 2.75 -13.85
N PHE A 74 21.51 3.02 -12.59
CA PHE A 74 20.18 2.72 -12.08
C PHE A 74 19.10 3.49 -12.85
N ASN A 75 19.27 4.79 -13.07
CA ASN A 75 18.29 5.61 -13.80
C ASN A 75 18.18 5.17 -15.27
N THR A 76 19.30 4.88 -15.93
CA THR A 76 19.31 4.34 -17.30
C THR A 76 18.58 3.01 -17.40
N LEU A 77 18.82 2.10 -16.44
CA LEU A 77 18.11 0.83 -16.39
C LEU A 77 16.62 1.04 -16.15
N LEU A 78 16.27 1.93 -15.22
CA LEU A 78 14.90 2.25 -14.89
C LEU A 78 14.15 2.75 -16.12
N GLU A 79 14.70 3.71 -16.88
CA GLU A 79 14.08 4.24 -18.09
C GLU A 79 13.76 3.13 -19.11
N ASN A 80 14.69 2.21 -19.33
CA ASN A 80 14.53 1.11 -20.27
C ASN A 80 13.42 0.11 -19.87
N ILE A 81 13.29 -0.17 -18.57
CA ILE A 81 12.35 -1.20 -18.09
C ILE A 81 11.03 -0.63 -17.57
N THR A 82 10.92 0.70 -17.40
CA THR A 82 9.75 1.34 -16.79
C THR A 82 8.46 0.96 -17.50
N SER A 83 8.47 0.94 -18.84
CA SER A 83 7.32 0.52 -19.65
C SER A 83 6.89 -0.93 -19.40
N MET A 84 7.81 -1.80 -18.99
CA MET A 84 7.56 -3.22 -18.73
C MET A 84 7.09 -3.49 -17.30
N ILE A 85 7.59 -2.72 -16.32
CA ILE A 85 7.36 -2.98 -14.90
C ILE A 85 6.31 -2.06 -14.26
N GLN A 86 6.02 -0.91 -14.86
CA GLN A 86 5.00 0.01 -14.37
C GLN A 86 3.61 -0.62 -14.54
N ARG A 87 2.75 -0.41 -13.53
CA ARG A 87 1.36 -0.83 -13.57
C ARG A 87 0.46 0.39 -13.48
N GLU A 88 -0.76 0.24 -13.96
CA GLU A 88 -1.79 1.28 -13.84
C GLU A 88 -2.37 1.32 -12.43
N ASP A 89 -2.72 2.52 -12.01
CA ASP A 89 -3.48 2.72 -10.79
C ASP A 89 -4.90 2.17 -10.95
N THR A 90 -5.43 1.64 -9.85
CA THR A 90 -6.79 1.13 -9.79
C THR A 90 -7.61 1.95 -8.83
N VAL A 91 -8.94 1.91 -8.95
CA VAL A 91 -9.86 2.59 -8.03
C VAL A 91 -9.61 2.22 -6.56
N LEU A 92 -9.11 1.01 -6.30
CA LEU A 92 -8.89 0.48 -4.95
C LEU A 92 -7.49 0.76 -4.40
N ARG A 93 -6.49 0.91 -5.26
CA ARG A 93 -5.11 1.21 -4.85
C ARG A 93 -4.28 1.80 -6.00
N GLU A 94 -3.37 2.66 -5.61
CA GLU A 94 -2.24 3.08 -6.44
C GLU A 94 -1.26 1.93 -6.65
N ALA A 95 -0.75 1.83 -7.87
CA ALA A 95 0.32 0.94 -8.25
C ALA A 95 1.62 1.29 -7.52
N ILE A 96 2.43 0.26 -7.26
CA ILE A 96 3.79 0.47 -6.78
C ILE A 96 4.61 1.06 -7.95
N PRO A 97 5.29 2.20 -7.77
CA PRO A 97 6.11 2.81 -8.80
C PRO A 97 7.21 1.87 -9.31
N ALA A 98 7.52 1.96 -10.59
CA ALA A 98 8.61 1.22 -11.24
C ALA A 98 9.94 1.34 -10.49
N ARG A 99 10.29 2.56 -10.05
CA ARG A 99 11.51 2.83 -9.27
C ARG A 99 11.60 1.99 -8.00
N THR A 100 10.54 1.99 -7.20
CA THR A 100 10.48 1.21 -5.95
C THR A 100 10.57 -0.28 -6.21
N LYS A 101 9.89 -0.79 -7.26
CA LYS A 101 9.99 -2.21 -7.65
C LYS A 101 11.42 -2.59 -8.01
N LEU A 102 12.10 -1.77 -8.80
CA LEU A 102 13.47 -2.02 -9.22
C LEU A 102 14.44 -2.01 -8.03
N GLN A 103 14.34 -1.02 -7.13
CA GLN A 103 15.16 -0.94 -5.91
C GLN A 103 15.00 -2.20 -5.05
N VAL A 104 13.76 -2.60 -4.76
CA VAL A 104 13.48 -3.79 -3.94
C VAL A 104 14.01 -5.05 -4.63
N ALA A 105 13.79 -5.19 -5.94
CA ALA A 105 14.28 -6.35 -6.69
C ALA A 105 15.81 -6.44 -6.69
N LEU A 106 16.51 -5.33 -6.88
CA LEU A 106 17.97 -5.29 -6.84
C LEU A 106 18.51 -5.57 -5.45
N CYS A 107 17.95 -4.95 -4.40
CA CYS A 107 18.34 -5.26 -3.03
C CYS A 107 18.14 -6.75 -2.72
N TYR A 108 17.03 -7.35 -3.18
CA TYR A 108 16.80 -8.78 -3.05
C TYR A 108 17.87 -9.62 -3.75
N ILE A 109 18.22 -9.29 -5.01
CA ILE A 109 19.25 -9.98 -5.78
C ILE A 109 20.62 -9.86 -5.11
N VAL A 110 20.95 -8.68 -4.58
CA VAL A 110 22.27 -8.39 -3.98
C VAL A 110 22.42 -9.03 -2.60
N THR A 111 21.39 -8.90 -1.76
CA THR A 111 21.45 -9.39 -0.37
C THR A 111 21.12 -10.86 -0.24
N GLY A 112 20.38 -11.44 -1.20
CA GLY A 112 19.92 -12.83 -1.17
C GLY A 112 18.93 -13.13 -0.03
N ILE A 113 18.42 -12.10 0.65
CA ILE A 113 17.52 -12.26 1.80
C ILE A 113 16.13 -12.60 1.27
N SER A 114 15.61 -13.77 1.65
CA SER A 114 14.23 -14.17 1.31
C SER A 114 13.21 -13.16 1.85
N TYR A 115 12.07 -12.98 1.18
CA TYR A 115 10.98 -12.04 1.56
C TYR A 115 10.35 -12.30 2.95
N LYS A 116 10.83 -13.34 3.64
CA LYS A 116 10.48 -13.68 5.01
C LYS A 116 11.66 -13.22 5.88
N LEU A 117 11.51 -12.06 6.52
CA LEU A 117 12.21 -11.83 7.77
C LEU A 117 11.62 -12.82 8.77
N GLU A 118 12.22 -14.01 8.88
CA GLU A 118 12.04 -14.86 10.05
C GLU A 118 12.80 -14.19 11.18
N ILE A 119 12.12 -13.27 11.85
CA ILE A 119 12.56 -12.76 13.14
C ILE A 119 12.21 -13.86 14.16
N PRO A 120 13.19 -14.38 14.93
CA PRO A 120 12.93 -15.37 15.97
C PRO A 120 12.04 -14.81 17.09
#